data_AF-A0AA37XI62-F1
#
_entry.id   AF-A0AA37XI62-F1
#
_cell.length_a   1.000
_cell.length_b   1.000
_cell.length_c   1.000
_cell.angle_alpha   90.00
_cell.angle_beta   90.00
_cell.angle_gamma   90.00
#
_symmetry.space_group_name_H-M   'P 1'
#
loop_
_entity.id
_entity.type
_entity.pdbx_description
1 polymer ?
#
loop_
_entity_poly.entity_id
_entity_poly.type
_entity_poly.pdbx_seq_one_letter_code
_entity_poly.pdbx_strand_id
1 'polypeptide(L)'
;MSTDWDTPDPAPVPGYGTPSPAGDPAPSHGGADALLSEPGVMEALAARDRADVARVEAETAMARAREAAADAEGAVAIARARVADLEDDDSKRPWERLAAAEDVERALRLVSQRDREIHAATVAADTAASECTRAQHAVEAAIAASELGGVSEAAADGDGDQPYYGNAVEFFEKFLRDAYMRSQDGRVWCARWWEVPEGLMRIEAMWRAWEHLRTDPTTGASVWWRDHADHHMNVLLSSSGPFANYTDEEDRLKPGQPLPHVSPPPGLFRDVREDPPAA
;
A
#
# COMPACT_ATOMS: atom_id res chain seq x y z
N MET A 1 -82.65 -22.91 57.49
CA MET A 1 -81.96 -23.05 56.19
C MET A 1 -80.59 -23.64 56.49
N SER A 2 -80.49 -24.95 56.29
CA SER A 2 -79.29 -25.81 56.13
C SER A 2 -78.43 -25.37 54.94
N THR A 3 -77.16 -25.74 54.71
CA THR A 3 -76.02 -26.42 55.38
C THR A 3 -74.91 -26.30 54.31
N ASP A 4 -73.65 -26.04 54.65
CA ASP A 4 -72.50 -26.31 53.75
C ASP A 4 -71.34 -26.71 54.67
N TRP A 5 -71.01 -27.99 54.88
CA TRP A 5 -70.43 -29.03 54.01
C TRP A 5 -69.02 -28.72 53.49
N ASP A 6 -68.09 -29.19 54.32
CA ASP A 6 -66.75 -29.73 54.05
C ASP A 6 -66.51 -30.16 52.59
N THR A 7 -65.39 -29.71 52.01
CA THR A 7 -64.92 -30.17 50.69
C THR A 7 -63.40 -30.41 50.74
N PRO A 8 -62.88 -31.52 50.17
CA PRO A 8 -61.63 -32.15 50.58
C PRO A 8 -60.39 -31.71 49.78
N ASP A 9 -59.23 -32.08 50.34
CA ASP A 9 -57.85 -31.90 49.87
C ASP A 9 -57.60 -32.35 48.41
N PRO A 10 -56.95 -31.54 47.55
CA PRO A 10 -56.63 -31.94 46.19
C PRO A 10 -55.42 -32.89 46.10
N ALA A 11 -55.59 -33.93 45.26
CA ALA A 11 -54.62 -34.97 44.94
C ALA A 11 -53.29 -34.43 44.34
N PRO A 12 -52.17 -35.17 44.46
CA PRO A 12 -50.86 -34.72 43.98
C PRO A 12 -50.75 -34.79 42.46
N VAL A 13 -50.27 -33.70 41.84
CA VAL A 13 -49.91 -33.63 40.43
C VAL A 13 -48.52 -34.25 40.18
N PRO A 14 -48.32 -35.02 39.09
CA PRO A 14 -47.06 -35.68 38.78
C PRO A 14 -45.99 -34.67 38.32
N GLY A 15 -44.75 -34.91 38.75
CA GLY A 15 -43.60 -34.05 38.47
C GLY A 15 -43.30 -33.89 36.98
N TYR A 16 -43.25 -32.64 36.54
CA TYR A 16 -42.61 -32.27 35.28
C TYR A 16 -41.09 -32.28 35.48
N GLY A 17 -40.41 -33.24 34.86
CA GLY A 17 -38.97 -33.19 34.69
C GLY A 17 -38.59 -31.97 33.84
N THR A 18 -37.75 -31.11 34.39
CA THR A 18 -37.09 -30.04 33.64
C THR A 18 -36.14 -30.67 32.62
N PRO A 19 -36.21 -30.31 31.32
CA PRO A 19 -35.14 -30.66 30.41
C PRO A 19 -33.92 -29.81 30.76
N SER A 20 -32.83 -30.49 31.12
CA SER A 20 -31.50 -29.90 31.27
C SER A 20 -31.11 -29.22 29.96
N PRO A 21 -30.60 -27.97 29.95
CA PRO A 21 -30.12 -27.38 28.71
C PRO A 21 -28.89 -28.16 28.27
N ALA A 22 -28.97 -28.78 27.09
CA ALA A 22 -27.79 -29.22 26.37
C ALA A 22 -26.86 -28.01 26.27
N GLY A 23 -25.70 -28.09 26.91
CA GLY A 23 -24.67 -27.06 26.76
C GLY A 23 -24.31 -26.98 25.29
N ASP A 24 -24.50 -25.79 24.70
CA ASP A 24 -23.90 -25.47 23.41
C ASP A 24 -22.40 -25.75 23.50
N PRO A 25 -21.80 -26.45 22.53
CA PRO A 25 -20.36 -26.60 22.50
C PRO A 25 -19.74 -25.21 22.38
N ALA A 26 -18.85 -24.87 23.33
CA ALA A 26 -18.06 -23.66 23.25
C ALA A 26 -17.34 -23.59 21.89
N PRO A 27 -17.26 -22.40 21.25
CA PRO A 27 -16.54 -22.27 20.00
C PRO A 27 -15.09 -22.70 20.24
N SER A 28 -14.63 -23.66 19.43
CA SER A 28 -13.26 -24.16 19.50
C SER A 28 -12.29 -23.01 19.22
N HIS A 29 -11.71 -22.43 20.26
CA HIS A 29 -10.62 -21.44 20.13
C HIS A 29 -9.34 -22.03 19.50
N GLY A 30 -9.31 -23.32 19.16
CA GLY A 30 -8.14 -24.00 18.60
C GLY A 30 -7.82 -23.69 17.13
N GLY A 31 -8.74 -23.08 16.36
CA GLY A 31 -8.51 -22.82 14.92
C GLY A 31 -7.48 -21.71 14.65
N ALA A 32 -7.57 -20.59 15.36
CA ALA A 32 -6.67 -19.45 15.17
C ALA A 32 -5.26 -19.71 15.73
N ASP A 33 -5.16 -20.38 16.89
CA ASP A 33 -3.88 -20.75 17.50
C ASP A 33 -3.13 -21.81 16.67
N ALA A 34 -3.86 -22.69 15.97
CA ALA A 34 -3.27 -23.67 15.07
C ALA A 34 -2.65 -23.02 13.82
N LEU A 35 -3.35 -22.04 13.21
CA LEU A 35 -2.85 -21.31 12.02
C LEU A 35 -1.59 -20.49 12.32
N LEU A 36 -1.50 -19.89 13.51
CA LEU A 36 -0.31 -19.16 13.93
C LEU A 36 0.90 -20.07 14.21
N SER A 37 0.67 -21.37 14.41
CA SER A 37 1.72 -22.36 14.66
C SER A 37 2.25 -23.01 13.38
N GLU A 38 1.66 -22.70 12.21
CA GLU A 38 2.09 -23.23 10.92
C GLU A 38 3.51 -22.75 10.57
N PRO A 39 4.42 -23.64 10.12
CA PRO A 39 5.82 -23.27 9.87
C PRO A 39 6.00 -22.08 8.91
N GLY A 40 5.17 -22.00 7.86
CA GLY A 40 5.21 -20.90 6.89
C GLY A 40 4.75 -19.57 7.48
N VAL A 41 3.71 -19.59 8.32
CA VAL A 41 3.20 -18.40 9.03
C VAL A 41 4.23 -17.93 10.07
N MET A 42 4.85 -18.86 10.80
CA MET A 42 5.89 -18.55 11.77
C MET A 42 7.13 -17.93 11.13
N GLU A 43 7.57 -18.44 9.98
CA GLU A 43 8.69 -17.86 9.24
C GLU A 43 8.37 -16.43 8.75
N ALA A 44 7.17 -16.22 8.21
CA ALA A 44 6.71 -14.90 7.76
C ALA A 44 6.59 -13.91 8.93
N LEU A 45 6.07 -14.33 10.08
CA LEU A 45 6.00 -13.52 11.30
C LEU A 45 7.39 -13.14 11.79
N ALA A 46 8.33 -14.09 11.81
CA ALA A 46 9.72 -13.82 12.18
C ALA A 46 10.40 -12.86 11.18
N ALA A 47 10.07 -12.93 9.89
CA ALA A 47 10.56 -11.99 8.89
C ALA A 47 10.00 -10.58 9.09
N ARG A 48 8.70 -10.46 9.41
CA ARG A 48 8.07 -9.19 9.79
C ARG A 48 8.72 -8.58 11.02
N ASP A 49 8.91 -9.37 12.08
CA ASP A 49 9.52 -8.86 13.31
C ASP A 49 10.96 -8.38 13.07
N ARG A 50 11.75 -9.06 12.22
CA ARG A 50 13.07 -8.57 11.79
C ARG A 50 12.98 -7.26 11.01
N ALA A 51 12.02 -7.14 10.09
CA ALA A 51 11.82 -5.92 9.31
C ALA A 51 11.37 -4.74 10.20
N ASP A 52 10.52 -4.98 11.19
CA ASP A 52 10.10 -3.98 12.17
C ASP A 52 11.27 -3.48 13.02
N VAL A 53 12.13 -4.38 13.49
CA VAL A 53 13.36 -4.01 14.21
C VAL A 53 14.25 -3.14 13.32
N ALA A 54 14.50 -3.57 12.08
CA ALA A 54 15.32 -2.82 11.14
C ALA A 54 14.75 -1.42 10.85
N ARG A 55 13.42 -1.30 10.72
CA ARG A 55 12.73 0.00 10.55
C ARG A 55 12.98 0.92 11.73
N VAL A 56 12.77 0.43 12.96
CA VAL A 56 13.00 1.22 14.18
C VAL A 56 14.47 1.64 14.31
N GLU A 57 15.40 0.75 13.98
CA GLU A 57 16.83 1.07 13.97
C GLU A 57 17.16 2.16 12.94
N ALA A 58 16.60 2.08 11.73
CA ALA A 58 16.80 3.08 10.68
C ALA A 58 16.18 4.44 11.04
N GLU A 59 14.97 4.47 11.60
CA GLU A 59 14.33 5.68 12.12
C GLU A 59 15.16 6.33 13.23
N THR A 60 15.69 5.51 14.14
CA THR A 60 16.55 5.97 15.23
C THR A 60 17.88 6.51 14.69
N ALA A 61 18.48 5.85 13.70
CA ALA A 61 19.69 6.32 13.03
C ALA A 61 19.46 7.67 12.33
N MET A 62 18.32 7.83 11.64
CA MET A 62 17.93 9.09 11.03
C MET A 62 17.76 10.21 12.06
N ALA A 63 17.14 9.93 13.21
CA ALA A 63 17.01 10.89 14.30
C ALA A 63 18.39 11.33 14.82
N ARG A 64 19.30 10.39 15.06
CA ARG A 64 20.69 10.69 15.47
C ARG A 64 21.44 11.51 14.42
N ALA A 65 21.27 11.21 13.13
CA ALA A 65 21.91 11.96 12.05
C ALA A 65 21.43 13.43 12.02
N ARG A 66 20.14 13.67 12.27
CA ARG A 66 19.57 15.02 12.37
C ARG A 66 20.11 15.80 13.57
N GLU A 67 20.22 15.15 14.73
CA GLU A 67 20.82 15.77 15.92
C GLU A 67 22.28 16.14 15.66
N ALA A 68 23.07 15.23 15.08
CA ALA A 68 24.46 15.48 14.74
C ALA A 68 24.65 16.60 13.69
N ALA A 69 23.68 16.81 12.80
CA ALA A 69 23.69 17.94 11.87
C ALA A 69 23.41 19.26 12.59
N ALA A 70 22.44 19.29 13.51
CA ALA A 70 22.18 20.47 14.34
C ALA A 70 23.41 20.86 15.18
N ASP A 71 24.12 19.88 15.74
CA ASP A 71 25.39 20.12 16.45
C ASP A 71 26.47 20.72 15.53
N ALA A 72 26.57 20.22 14.29
CA ALA A 72 27.51 20.75 13.30
C ALA A 72 27.18 22.18 12.88
N GLU A 73 25.90 22.52 12.70
CA GLU A 73 25.44 23.89 12.47
C GLU A 73 25.78 24.80 13.66
N GLY A 74 25.59 24.32 14.89
CA GLY A 74 26.01 25.02 16.10
C GLY A 74 27.52 25.29 16.13
N ALA A 75 28.33 24.32 15.72
CA ALA A 75 29.79 24.49 15.61
C ALA A 75 30.17 25.56 14.58
N VAL A 76 29.47 25.64 13.44
CA VAL A 76 29.65 26.73 12.46
C VAL A 76 29.31 28.08 13.08
N ALA A 77 28.20 28.18 13.81
CA ALA A 77 27.79 29.42 14.47
C ALA A 77 28.84 29.91 15.48
N ILE A 78 29.38 29.01 16.31
CA ILE A 78 30.45 29.31 17.27
C ILE A 78 31.73 29.76 16.54
N ALA A 79 32.14 29.03 15.49
CA ALA A 79 33.33 29.38 14.74
C ALA A 79 33.20 30.75 14.06
N ARG A 80 32.04 31.08 13.50
CA ARG A 80 31.76 32.39 12.90
C ARG A 80 31.77 33.52 13.94
N ALA A 81 31.17 33.30 15.10
CA ALA A 81 31.20 34.27 16.19
C ALA A 81 32.65 34.54 16.63
N ARG A 82 33.48 33.50 16.73
CA ARG A 82 34.91 33.63 17.06
C ARG A 82 35.67 34.43 16.00
N VAL A 83 35.38 34.26 14.72
CA VAL A 83 36.00 35.08 13.66
C VAL A 83 35.62 36.55 13.83
N ALA A 84 34.34 36.86 14.06
CA ALA A 84 33.87 38.23 14.27
C ALA A 84 34.55 38.90 15.48
N ASP A 85 34.64 38.21 16.62
CA ASP A 85 35.32 38.73 17.83
C ASP A 85 36.81 39.04 17.59
N LEU A 86 37.48 38.28 16.71
CA LEU A 86 38.92 38.42 16.44
C LEU A 86 39.23 39.44 15.33
N GLU A 87 38.27 39.77 14.46
CA GLU A 87 38.41 40.80 13.43
C GLU A 87 38.55 42.19 14.07
N ASP A 88 37.75 42.47 15.09
CA ASP A 88 37.73 43.77 15.77
C ASP A 88 38.81 43.91 16.87
N ASP A 89 39.55 42.84 17.19
CA ASP A 89 40.59 42.85 18.22
C ASP A 89 42.00 43.04 17.63
N ASP A 90 42.50 44.27 17.72
CA ASP A 90 43.84 44.68 17.27
C ASP A 90 45.00 44.02 18.05
N SER A 91 44.72 43.40 19.20
CA SER A 91 45.74 42.65 19.97
C SER A 91 46.08 41.28 19.36
N LYS A 92 45.25 40.79 18.43
CA LYS A 92 45.36 39.45 17.85
C LYS A 92 46.36 39.38 16.71
N ARG A 93 47.14 38.29 16.68
CA ARG A 93 48.14 38.06 15.65
C ARG A 93 47.47 37.60 14.35
N PRO A 94 48.02 37.93 13.16
CA PRO A 94 47.44 37.53 11.88
C PRO A 94 47.16 36.02 11.75
N TRP A 95 48.03 35.17 12.31
CA TRP A 95 47.84 33.72 12.27
C TRP A 95 46.68 33.24 13.15
N GLU A 96 46.34 33.96 14.23
CA GLU A 96 45.22 33.62 15.12
C GLU A 96 43.90 33.87 14.40
N ARG A 97 43.81 34.95 13.62
CA ARG A 97 42.67 35.24 12.73
C ARG A 97 42.54 34.21 11.61
N LEU A 98 43.65 33.84 10.97
CA LEU A 98 43.67 32.79 9.95
C LEU A 98 43.24 31.43 10.53
N ALA A 99 43.70 31.06 11.72
CA ALA A 99 43.30 29.83 12.39
C ALA A 99 41.78 29.80 12.69
N ALA A 100 41.21 30.93 13.11
CA ALA A 100 39.76 31.04 13.33
C ALA A 100 38.96 30.91 12.02
N ALA A 101 39.44 31.48 10.91
CA ALA A 101 38.82 31.31 9.60
C ALA A 101 38.86 29.84 9.14
N GLU A 102 39.98 29.14 9.32
CA GLU A 102 40.11 27.71 9.02
C GLU A 102 39.16 26.86 9.89
N ASP A 103 38.93 27.24 11.15
CA ASP A 103 37.96 26.56 12.02
C ASP A 103 36.53 26.66 11.46
N VAL A 104 36.13 27.79 10.83
CA VAL A 104 34.85 27.93 10.12
C VAL A 104 34.78 26.97 8.93
N GLU A 105 35.83 26.92 8.11
CA GLU A 105 35.87 26.02 6.94
C GLU A 105 35.84 24.54 7.36
N ARG A 106 36.50 24.19 8.46
CA ARG A 106 36.41 22.85 9.06
C ARG A 106 34.99 22.53 9.50
N ALA A 107 34.31 23.46 10.17
CA ALA A 107 32.93 23.27 10.61
C ALA A 107 31.96 23.14 9.42
N LEU A 108 32.14 23.91 8.35
CA LEU A 108 31.34 23.79 7.12
C LEU A 108 31.52 22.44 6.41
N ARG A 109 32.75 21.91 6.37
CA ARG A 109 33.02 20.55 5.86
C ARG A 109 32.29 19.50 6.69
N LEU A 110 32.19 19.69 8.01
CA LEU A 110 31.43 18.80 8.89
C LEU A 110 29.93 18.85 8.57
N VAL A 111 29.34 20.03 8.38
CA VAL A 111 27.93 20.16 7.96
C VAL A 111 27.68 19.38 6.65
N SER A 112 28.52 19.58 5.63
CA SER A 112 28.39 18.86 4.36
C SER A 112 28.56 17.33 4.50
N GLN A 113 29.34 16.86 5.48
CA GLN A 113 29.39 15.45 5.83
C GLN A 113 28.08 14.98 6.49
N ARG A 114 27.55 15.74 7.45
CA ARG A 114 26.29 15.42 8.15
C ARG A 114 25.09 15.40 7.20
N ASP A 115 25.02 16.31 6.23
CA ASP A 115 23.97 16.33 5.21
C ASP A 115 23.92 15.03 4.40
N ARG A 116 25.09 14.50 4.02
CA ARG A 116 25.19 13.21 3.33
C ARG A 116 24.76 12.05 4.21
N GLU A 117 25.10 12.10 5.50
CA GLU A 117 24.68 11.08 6.47
C GLU A 117 23.16 11.11 6.71
N ILE A 118 22.54 12.30 6.80
CA ILE A 118 21.08 12.44 6.86
C ILE A 118 20.45 11.83 5.61
N HIS A 119 20.94 12.19 4.41
CA HIS A 119 20.38 11.67 3.17
C HIS A 119 20.47 10.15 3.11
N ALA A 120 21.63 9.57 3.46
CA ALA A 120 21.80 8.13 3.52
C ALA A 120 20.85 7.47 4.56
N ALA A 121 20.68 8.07 5.74
CA ALA A 121 19.79 7.56 6.76
C ALA A 121 18.30 7.64 6.35
N THR A 122 17.90 8.68 5.61
CA THR A 122 16.54 8.79 5.06
C THR A 122 16.28 7.68 4.04
N VAL A 123 17.19 7.47 3.09
CA VAL A 123 17.06 6.38 2.09
C VAL A 123 16.98 5.01 2.78
N ALA A 124 17.79 4.79 3.83
CA ALA A 124 17.73 3.56 4.61
C ALA A 124 16.39 3.37 5.34
N ALA A 125 15.84 4.44 5.93
CA ALA A 125 14.53 4.41 6.59
C ALA A 125 13.39 4.10 5.60
N ASP A 126 13.39 4.73 4.42
CA ASP A 126 12.40 4.48 3.37
C ASP A 126 12.47 3.03 2.84
N THR A 127 13.70 2.51 2.72
CA THR A 127 13.92 1.11 2.32
C THR A 127 13.38 0.14 3.38
N ALA A 128 13.71 0.38 4.65
CA ALA A 128 13.24 -0.46 5.76
C ALA A 128 11.70 -0.41 5.92
N ALA A 129 11.08 0.76 5.70
CA ALA A 129 9.63 0.89 5.68
C ALA A 129 9.00 0.05 4.55
N SER A 130 9.58 0.08 3.35
CA SER A 130 9.12 -0.74 2.21
C SER A 130 9.27 -2.24 2.47
N GLU A 131 10.33 -2.65 3.17
CA GLU A 131 10.54 -4.05 3.59
C GLU A 131 9.52 -4.49 4.64
N CYS A 132 9.17 -3.63 5.59
CA CYS A 132 8.13 -3.90 6.58
C CYS A 132 6.77 -4.15 5.91
N THR A 133 6.38 -3.32 4.94
CA THR A 133 5.14 -3.52 4.15
C THR A 133 5.17 -4.85 3.41
N ARG A 134 6.29 -5.18 2.76
CA ARG A 134 6.44 -6.47 2.07
C ARG A 134 6.33 -7.66 3.02
N ALA A 135 6.93 -7.56 4.21
CA ALA A 135 6.87 -8.61 5.22
C ALA A 135 5.47 -8.78 5.81
N GLN A 136 4.70 -7.70 5.97
CA GLN A 136 3.28 -7.76 6.34
C GLN A 136 2.47 -8.52 5.31
N HIS A 137 2.60 -8.19 4.03
CA HIS A 137 1.93 -8.92 2.95
C HIS A 137 2.36 -10.39 2.87
N ALA A 138 3.62 -10.71 3.20
CA ALA A 138 4.08 -12.10 3.28
C ALA A 138 3.40 -12.88 4.42
N VAL A 139 3.13 -12.25 5.57
CA VAL A 139 2.36 -12.86 6.66
C VAL A 139 0.92 -13.12 6.21
N GLU A 140 0.28 -12.14 5.58
CA GLU A 140 -1.08 -12.29 5.03
C GLU A 140 -1.16 -13.44 4.02
N ALA A 141 -0.19 -13.50 3.10
CA ALA A 141 -0.10 -14.57 2.11
C ALA A 141 0.15 -15.95 2.75
N ALA A 142 0.99 -16.03 3.78
CA ALA A 142 1.26 -17.28 4.48
C ALA A 142 0.03 -17.79 5.24
N ILE A 143 -0.74 -16.89 5.88
CA ILE A 143 -1.99 -17.25 6.56
C ILE A 143 -3.00 -17.76 5.54
N ALA A 144 -3.19 -17.05 4.42
CA ALA A 144 -4.08 -17.50 3.35
C ALA A 144 -3.68 -18.87 2.79
N ALA A 145 -2.38 -19.12 2.61
CA ALA A 145 -1.88 -20.42 2.15
C ALA A 145 -2.15 -21.55 3.16
N SER A 146 -1.99 -21.29 4.47
CA SER A 146 -2.30 -22.25 5.53
C SER A 146 -3.80 -22.54 5.66
N GLU A 147 -4.66 -21.53 5.48
CA GLU A 147 -6.11 -21.72 5.46
C GLU A 147 -6.56 -22.60 4.28
N LEU A 148 -5.90 -22.48 3.13
CA LEU A 148 -6.13 -23.33 1.95
C LEU A 148 -5.54 -24.74 2.11
N GLY A 149 -4.49 -24.91 2.91
CA GLY A 149 -3.86 -26.21 3.22
C GLY A 149 -4.67 -27.11 4.16
N GLY A 150 -5.68 -26.57 4.87
CA GLY A 150 -6.56 -27.31 5.77
C GLY A 150 -7.80 -27.93 5.12
N VAL A 151 -8.03 -27.69 3.82
CA VAL A 151 -9.19 -28.19 3.07
C VAL A 151 -8.71 -29.08 1.92
N SER A 152 -8.31 -30.31 2.25
CA SER A 152 -7.94 -31.30 1.24
C SER A 152 -9.17 -31.82 0.49
N GLU A 153 -9.22 -31.51 -0.80
CA GLU A 153 -9.80 -32.30 -1.89
C GLU A 153 -11.34 -32.31 -2.03
N ALA A 154 -11.95 -31.13 -2.22
CA ALA A 154 -13.25 -31.00 -2.88
C ALA A 154 -13.52 -29.58 -3.44
N ALA A 155 -12.57 -28.97 -4.15
CA ALA A 155 -12.80 -27.91 -5.15
C ALA A 155 -11.45 -27.37 -5.69
N ALA A 156 -10.70 -28.21 -6.41
CA ALA A 156 -9.61 -27.73 -7.26
C ALA A 156 -9.99 -27.97 -8.73
N ASP A 157 -11.10 -27.34 -9.12
CA ASP A 157 -11.31 -26.84 -10.47
C ASP A 157 -11.62 -25.35 -10.28
N GLY A 158 -10.56 -24.55 -10.19
CA GLY A 158 -10.65 -23.11 -9.96
C GLY A 158 -9.52 -22.41 -10.71
N ASP A 159 -9.84 -22.02 -11.94
CA ASP A 159 -9.38 -20.94 -12.82
C ASP A 159 -8.60 -19.73 -12.19
N GLY A 160 -7.64 -19.98 -11.30
CA GLY A 160 -7.02 -18.95 -10.45
C GLY A 160 -5.69 -18.36 -10.95
N ASP A 161 -5.07 -18.96 -11.97
CA ASP A 161 -3.74 -18.53 -12.47
C ASP A 161 -3.81 -17.75 -13.79
N GLN A 162 -4.99 -17.70 -14.40
CA GLN A 162 -5.20 -17.03 -15.67
C GLN A 162 -5.76 -15.61 -15.43
N PRO A 163 -5.19 -14.57 -16.06
CA PRO A 163 -5.76 -13.24 -15.96
C PRO A 163 -7.15 -13.22 -16.59
N TYR A 164 -8.08 -12.48 -15.98
CA TYR A 164 -9.48 -12.44 -16.39
C TYR A 164 -9.63 -11.72 -17.73
N TYR A 165 -8.91 -10.60 -17.93
CA TYR A 165 -8.75 -9.96 -19.23
C TYR A 165 -7.44 -10.41 -19.88
N GLY A 166 -7.48 -10.64 -21.20
CA GLY A 166 -6.32 -11.12 -21.97
C GLY A 166 -5.25 -10.07 -22.22
N ASN A 167 -5.60 -8.79 -22.12
CA ASN A 167 -4.66 -7.67 -22.19
C ASN A 167 -5.31 -6.37 -21.70
N ALA A 168 -4.49 -5.32 -21.62
CA ALA A 168 -4.90 -3.98 -21.22
C ALA A 168 -6.01 -3.37 -22.10
N VAL A 169 -6.08 -3.73 -23.39
CA VAL A 169 -7.09 -3.22 -24.31
C VAL A 169 -8.45 -3.83 -23.99
N GLU A 170 -8.51 -5.15 -23.81
CA GLU A 170 -9.75 -5.82 -23.40
C GLU A 170 -10.23 -5.33 -22.04
N PHE A 171 -9.30 -5.16 -21.08
CA PHE A 171 -9.58 -4.56 -19.77
C PHE A 171 -10.18 -3.15 -19.90
N PHE A 172 -9.61 -2.32 -20.77
CA PHE A 172 -10.13 -0.98 -21.00
C PHE A 172 -11.51 -1.01 -21.64
N GLU A 173 -11.67 -1.81 -22.71
CA GLU A 173 -12.87 -1.91 -23.51
C GLU A 173 -14.07 -2.43 -22.70
N LYS A 174 -13.86 -3.45 -21.87
CA LYS A 174 -14.93 -4.15 -21.16
C LYS A 174 -15.20 -3.62 -19.75
N PHE A 175 -14.30 -2.80 -19.19
CA PHE A 175 -14.42 -2.35 -17.80
C PHE A 175 -14.05 -0.89 -17.59
N LEU A 176 -12.78 -0.52 -17.82
CA LEU A 176 -12.28 0.78 -17.35
C LEU A 176 -13.01 1.96 -18.00
N ARG A 177 -13.35 1.86 -19.29
CA ARG A 177 -14.02 2.94 -20.02
C ARG A 177 -15.41 3.28 -19.48
N ASP A 178 -16.13 2.28 -18.96
CA ASP A 178 -17.46 2.44 -18.39
C ASP A 178 -17.40 2.91 -16.94
N ALA A 179 -16.28 2.65 -16.27
CA ALA A 179 -16.05 3.10 -14.91
C ALA A 179 -15.81 4.63 -14.81
N TYR A 180 -15.46 5.30 -15.93
CA TYR A 180 -15.19 6.74 -16.00
C TYR A 180 -16.11 7.48 -17.00
N MET A 181 -17.35 7.77 -16.61
CA MET A 181 -18.33 8.52 -17.43
C MET A 181 -18.32 10.04 -17.20
N ARG A 182 -17.16 10.68 -17.31
CA ARG A 182 -16.97 12.11 -16.98
C ARG A 182 -17.16 13.03 -18.21
N SER A 183 -17.60 14.26 -17.97
CA SER A 183 -17.65 15.35 -18.98
C SER A 183 -16.26 15.96 -19.23
N GLN A 184 -16.13 16.71 -20.34
CA GLN A 184 -14.90 17.38 -20.78
C GLN A 184 -14.50 18.61 -19.95
N ASP A 185 -15.00 18.78 -18.72
CA ASP A 185 -14.81 19.99 -17.89
C ASP A 185 -13.33 20.20 -17.49
N GLY A 186 -12.55 20.76 -18.40
CA GLY A 186 -11.08 20.86 -18.31
C GLY A 186 -10.35 19.52 -18.48
N ARG A 187 -11.03 18.48 -18.98
CA ARG A 187 -10.48 17.13 -19.16
C ARG A 187 -10.25 16.81 -20.63
N VAL A 188 -9.20 16.06 -20.89
CA VAL A 188 -8.83 15.58 -22.24
C VAL A 188 -8.79 14.05 -22.26
N TRP A 189 -8.91 13.48 -23.45
CA TRP A 189 -8.81 12.04 -23.66
C TRP A 189 -8.25 11.77 -25.06
N CYS A 190 -7.85 10.53 -25.32
CA CYS A 190 -7.47 10.05 -26.65
C CYS A 190 -8.16 8.71 -26.89
N ALA A 191 -9.03 8.63 -27.91
CA ALA A 191 -9.77 7.42 -28.25
C ALA A 191 -8.82 6.27 -28.70
N ARG A 192 -7.68 6.64 -29.29
CA ARG A 192 -6.55 5.77 -29.62
C ARG A 192 -5.42 5.89 -28.61
N TRP A 193 -5.75 5.91 -27.32
CA TRP A 193 -4.77 5.99 -26.23
C TRP A 193 -3.63 4.97 -26.34
N TRP A 194 -3.88 3.84 -27.00
CA TRP A 194 -2.91 2.75 -27.23
C TRP A 194 -1.81 3.11 -28.24
N GLU A 195 -1.98 4.16 -29.06
CA GLU A 195 -0.92 4.72 -29.91
C GLU A 195 0.05 5.62 -29.12
N VAL A 196 -0.36 6.06 -27.93
CA VAL A 196 0.43 6.93 -27.06
C VAL A 196 1.19 6.06 -26.05
N PRO A 197 2.54 6.00 -26.09
CA PRO A 197 3.30 5.11 -25.22
C PRO A 197 3.00 5.28 -23.73
N GLU A 198 2.90 6.54 -23.26
CA GLU A 198 2.55 6.82 -21.87
C GLU A 198 1.12 6.39 -21.52
N GLY A 199 0.17 6.55 -22.45
CA GLY A 199 -1.21 6.11 -22.29
C GLY A 199 -1.30 4.59 -22.13
N LEU A 200 -0.63 3.88 -23.04
CA LEU A 200 -0.55 2.43 -23.03
C LEU A 200 0.08 1.90 -21.73
N MET A 201 1.26 2.41 -21.34
CA MET A 201 1.97 1.95 -20.14
C MET A 201 1.16 2.15 -18.86
N ARG A 202 0.44 3.27 -18.73
CA ARG A 202 -0.40 3.55 -17.56
C ARG A 202 -1.61 2.63 -17.48
N ILE A 203 -2.29 2.39 -18.62
CA ILE A 203 -3.45 1.49 -18.65
C ILE A 203 -3.02 0.03 -18.44
N GLU A 204 -1.85 -0.36 -18.95
CA GLU A 204 -1.27 -1.68 -18.68
C GLU A 204 -0.93 -1.85 -17.19
N ALA A 205 -0.33 -0.85 -16.54
CA ALA A 205 -0.08 -0.89 -15.11
C ALA A 205 -1.38 -1.01 -14.29
N MET A 206 -2.43 -0.26 -14.66
CA MET A 206 -3.73 -0.37 -14.02
C MET A 206 -4.37 -1.75 -14.19
N TRP A 207 -4.27 -2.34 -15.39
CA TRP A 207 -4.76 -3.69 -15.67
C TRP A 207 -4.03 -4.74 -14.81
N ARG A 208 -2.70 -4.71 -14.76
CA ARG A 208 -1.91 -5.65 -13.94
C ARG A 208 -2.26 -5.53 -12.45
N ALA A 209 -2.39 -4.31 -11.95
CA ALA A 209 -2.82 -4.08 -10.56
C ALA A 209 -4.25 -4.58 -10.33
N TRP A 210 -5.15 -4.42 -11.29
CA TRP A 210 -6.52 -4.91 -11.19
C TRP A 210 -6.58 -6.44 -11.16
N GLU A 211 -5.83 -7.12 -12.03
CA GLU A 211 -5.76 -8.59 -12.07
C GLU A 211 -5.23 -9.17 -10.76
N HIS A 212 -4.28 -8.49 -10.12
CA HIS A 212 -3.77 -8.89 -8.82
C HIS A 212 -4.78 -8.60 -7.70
N LEU A 213 -5.32 -7.38 -7.65
CA LEU A 213 -6.18 -6.95 -6.54
C LEU A 213 -7.60 -7.51 -6.61
N ARG A 214 -8.08 -7.96 -7.77
CA ARG A 214 -9.42 -8.59 -7.88
C ARG A 214 -9.53 -9.91 -7.13
N THR A 215 -8.41 -10.57 -6.84
CA THR A 215 -8.39 -11.84 -6.09
C THR A 215 -8.53 -11.61 -4.59
N ASP A 216 -8.36 -10.36 -4.11
CA ASP A 216 -8.69 -9.98 -2.74
C ASP A 216 -10.15 -9.51 -2.66
N PRO A 217 -11.07 -10.30 -2.07
CA PRO A 217 -12.47 -9.92 -1.92
C PRO A 217 -12.69 -8.88 -0.81
N THR A 218 -11.69 -8.58 0.02
CA THR A 218 -11.85 -7.69 1.18
C THR A 218 -11.70 -6.23 0.81
N THR A 219 -10.49 -5.81 0.43
CA THR A 219 -10.16 -4.39 0.20
C THR A 219 -9.60 -4.13 -1.19
N GLY A 220 -9.29 -5.17 -1.95
CA GLY A 220 -8.65 -5.11 -3.27
C GLY A 220 -9.29 -4.11 -4.22
N ALA A 221 -10.62 -4.08 -4.32
CA ALA A 221 -11.33 -3.09 -5.12
C ALA A 221 -11.07 -1.65 -4.67
N SER A 222 -11.14 -1.38 -3.36
CA SER A 222 -10.91 -0.03 -2.81
C SER A 222 -9.46 0.41 -2.96
N VAL A 223 -8.51 -0.51 -2.75
CA VAL A 223 -7.07 -0.26 -2.94
C VAL A 223 -6.78 0.03 -4.40
N TRP A 224 -7.34 -0.77 -5.31
CA TRP A 224 -7.18 -0.58 -6.74
C TRP A 224 -7.65 0.81 -7.20
N TRP A 225 -8.83 1.22 -6.77
CA TRP A 225 -9.36 2.56 -7.09
C TRP A 225 -8.46 3.68 -6.56
N ARG A 226 -8.12 3.63 -5.27
CA ARG A 226 -7.38 4.69 -4.57
C ARG A 226 -5.94 4.83 -5.07
N ASP A 227 -5.23 3.72 -5.20
CA ASP A 227 -3.77 3.72 -5.37
C ASP A 227 -3.36 3.60 -6.84
N HIS A 228 -4.21 3.03 -7.70
CA HIS A 228 -3.88 2.77 -9.10
C HIS A 228 -4.78 3.55 -10.05
N ALA A 229 -6.09 3.31 -10.02
CA ALA A 229 -7.01 3.86 -11.02
C ALA A 229 -7.06 5.38 -10.96
N ASP A 230 -7.38 5.96 -9.80
CA ASP A 230 -7.55 7.41 -9.66
C ASP A 230 -6.24 8.17 -9.86
N HIS A 231 -5.11 7.60 -9.44
CA HIS A 231 -3.80 8.19 -9.68
C HIS A 231 -3.50 8.31 -11.18
N HIS A 232 -3.56 7.20 -11.92
CA HIS A 232 -3.23 7.18 -13.35
C HIS A 232 -4.28 7.95 -14.17
N MET A 233 -5.56 7.79 -13.87
CA MET A 233 -6.65 8.47 -14.58
C MET A 233 -6.64 9.98 -14.36
N ASN A 234 -6.22 10.48 -13.19
CA ASN A 234 -6.05 11.91 -12.99
C ASN A 234 -4.96 12.50 -13.91
N VAL A 235 -3.88 11.75 -14.16
CA VAL A 235 -2.83 12.18 -15.10
C VAL A 235 -3.33 12.09 -16.55
N LEU A 236 -3.95 10.98 -16.94
CA LEU A 236 -4.44 10.78 -18.32
C LEU A 236 -5.51 11.81 -18.71
N LEU A 237 -6.40 12.16 -17.78
CA LEU A 237 -7.47 13.13 -18.02
C LEU A 237 -7.02 14.60 -17.88
N SER A 238 -5.78 14.84 -17.44
CA SER A 238 -5.25 16.20 -17.24
C SER A 238 -5.06 16.93 -18.56
N SER A 239 -5.50 18.20 -18.64
CA SER A 239 -5.24 19.07 -19.78
C SER A 239 -3.76 19.36 -20.04
N SER A 240 -2.88 19.06 -19.09
CA SER A 240 -1.42 19.09 -19.23
C SER A 240 -0.79 17.69 -19.32
N GLY A 241 -1.61 16.65 -19.42
CA GLY A 241 -1.20 15.24 -19.48
C GLY A 241 -0.82 14.76 -20.88
N PRO A 242 -0.57 13.45 -21.05
CA PRO A 242 -0.11 12.87 -22.31
C PRO A 242 -1.10 13.05 -23.47
N PHE A 243 -2.39 13.29 -23.17
CA PHE A 243 -3.44 13.47 -24.17
C PHE A 243 -3.77 14.94 -24.48
N ALA A 244 -3.00 15.90 -23.97
CA ALA A 244 -3.30 17.33 -24.07
C ALA A 244 -3.52 17.85 -25.51
N ASN A 245 -2.85 17.24 -26.50
CA ASN A 245 -2.89 17.68 -27.90
C ASN A 245 -3.86 16.87 -28.77
N TYR A 246 -4.60 15.91 -28.21
CA TYR A 246 -5.58 15.09 -28.92
C TYR A 246 -6.96 15.73 -28.74
N THR A 247 -7.49 16.29 -29.83
CA THR A 247 -8.71 17.12 -29.81
C THR A 247 -9.69 16.76 -30.93
N ASP A 248 -9.54 15.59 -31.54
CA ASP A 248 -10.42 15.17 -32.63
C ASP A 248 -11.84 14.88 -32.11
N GLU A 249 -12.84 14.86 -33.00
CA GLU A 249 -14.22 14.60 -32.58
C GLU A 249 -14.38 13.23 -31.89
N GLU A 250 -13.59 12.25 -32.30
CA GLU A 250 -13.55 10.92 -31.71
C GLU A 250 -13.00 10.89 -30.28
N ASP A 251 -12.18 11.86 -29.89
CA ASP A 251 -11.58 11.97 -28.55
C ASP A 251 -12.51 12.64 -27.53
N ARG A 252 -13.62 13.21 -28.01
CA ARG A 252 -14.47 14.09 -27.21
C ARG A 252 -15.23 13.33 -26.12
N LEU A 253 -14.94 13.68 -24.86
CA LEU A 253 -15.68 13.23 -23.69
C LEU A 253 -17.12 13.77 -23.69
N LYS A 254 -18.11 12.87 -23.59
CA LYS A 254 -19.54 13.22 -23.54
C LYS A 254 -20.10 12.90 -22.14
N PRO A 255 -20.89 13.80 -21.52
CA PRO A 255 -21.47 13.54 -20.20
C PRO A 255 -22.30 12.25 -20.20
N GLY A 256 -22.05 11.37 -19.22
CA GLY A 256 -22.80 10.12 -19.07
C GLY A 256 -22.57 9.09 -20.19
N GLN A 257 -21.50 9.25 -20.98
CA GLN A 257 -21.04 8.25 -21.94
C GLN A 257 -19.71 7.65 -21.48
N PRO A 258 -19.40 6.41 -21.86
CA PRO A 258 -18.10 5.80 -21.61
C PRO A 258 -16.97 6.62 -22.23
N LEU A 259 -15.75 6.41 -21.74
CA LEU A 259 -14.57 6.97 -22.41
C LEU A 259 -14.54 6.53 -23.88
N PRO A 260 -14.27 7.45 -24.82
CA PRO A 260 -14.10 7.10 -26.22
C PRO A 260 -13.02 6.05 -26.41
N HIS A 261 -13.28 5.11 -27.31
CA HIS A 261 -12.38 4.02 -27.63
C HIS A 261 -12.46 3.69 -29.12
N VAL A 262 -11.31 3.67 -29.78
CA VAL A 262 -11.15 3.07 -31.11
C VAL A 262 -10.35 1.80 -30.91
N SER A 263 -10.93 0.65 -31.27
CA SER A 263 -10.26 -0.64 -31.14
C SER A 263 -8.98 -0.68 -31.99
N PRO A 264 -7.87 -1.19 -31.46
CA PRO A 264 -6.64 -1.36 -32.23
C PRO A 264 -6.81 -2.38 -33.36
N PRO A 265 -5.93 -2.37 -34.37
CA PRO A 265 -5.89 -3.41 -35.38
C PRO A 265 -5.80 -4.81 -34.78
N PRO A 266 -6.52 -5.82 -35.33
CA PRO A 266 -6.45 -7.18 -34.85
C PRO A 266 -5.01 -7.71 -34.81
N GLY A 267 -4.62 -8.36 -33.72
CA GLY A 267 -3.29 -8.93 -33.53
C GLY A 267 -2.21 -7.97 -33.03
N LEU A 268 -2.53 -6.68 -32.82
CA LEU A 268 -1.56 -5.73 -32.24
C LEU A 268 -1.26 -6.03 -30.76
N PHE A 269 -2.26 -6.51 -30.02
CA PHE A 269 -2.13 -6.89 -28.63
C PHE A 269 -2.40 -8.40 -28.48
N ARG A 270 -1.42 -9.11 -27.93
CA ARG A 270 -1.51 -10.55 -27.64
C ARG A 270 -2.48 -10.80 -26.50
N ASP A 271 -3.26 -11.87 -26.59
CA ASP A 271 -3.99 -12.41 -25.45
C ASP A 271 -3.03 -13.26 -24.61
N VAL A 272 -2.74 -12.82 -23.38
CA VAL A 272 -1.82 -13.54 -22.50
C VAL A 272 -2.41 -14.84 -21.95
N ARG A 273 -3.71 -15.07 -22.13
CA ARG A 273 -4.41 -16.30 -21.76
C ARG A 273 -4.12 -17.45 -22.73
N GLU A 274 -3.82 -17.14 -23.98
CA GLU A 274 -3.64 -18.13 -25.06
C GLU A 274 -2.24 -18.76 -25.06
N ASP A 275 -1.31 -18.29 -24.24
CA ASP A 275 0.05 -18.82 -24.10
C ASP A 275 0.56 -18.57 -22.65
N PRO A 276 0.54 -19.58 -21.77
CA PRO A 276 1.07 -19.42 -20.41
C PRO A 276 2.58 -19.11 -20.46
N PRO A 277 3.11 -18.30 -19.51
CA PRO A 277 4.54 -18.18 -19.35
C PRO A 277 5.12 -19.58 -19.10
N ALA A 278 6.22 -19.92 -19.80
CA ALA A 278 6.94 -21.16 -19.53
C ALA A 278 7.29 -21.20 -18.03
N ALA A 279 6.82 -22.26 -17.36
CA ALA A 279 7.08 -22.56 -15.96
C ALA A 279 8.58 -22.73 -15.66
#